data_AF-A0A7I0J767-F1
#
_entry.id   AF-A0A7I0J767-F1
#
_cell.length_a   1.000
_cell.length_b   1.000
_cell.length_c   1.000
_cell.angle_alpha   90.00
_cell.angle_beta   90.00
_cell.angle_gamma   90.00
#
_symmetry.space_group_name_H-M   'P 1'
#
loop_
_entity.id
_entity.type
_entity.pdbx_description
1 polymer ?
#
loop_
_entity_poly.entity_id
_entity_poly.type
_entity_poly.pdbx_seq_one_letter_code
_entity_poly.pdbx_strand_id
1 'polypeptide(L)' 'GGTVAPDLTHVASRQTLAAGTLMMSRGNLATWIADPQGVKPGSHMPVVDLSGDELNAIVAYLEGLK' A
#
# COMPACT_ATOMS: atom_id res chain seq x y z
N GLY A 1 -11.30 11.49 -7.52
CA GLY A 1 -10.02 10.78 -7.31
C GLY A 1 -8.94 11.44 -8.13
N GLY A 2 -7.68 11.35 -7.70
CA GLY A 2 -6.53 11.79 -8.50
C GLY A 2 -6.25 10.84 -9.66
N THR A 3 -5.68 11.33 -10.77
CA THR A 3 -5.39 10.54 -11.98
C THR A 3 -4.00 9.90 -11.98
N VAL A 4 -3.13 10.30 -11.05
CA VAL A 4 -1.72 9.86 -10.98
C VAL A 4 -1.57 8.54 -10.21
N ALA A 5 -2.49 8.25 -9.28
CA ALA A 5 -2.43 7.11 -8.39
C ALA A 5 -3.68 6.22 -8.57
N PRO A 6 -3.58 4.91 -8.25
CA PRO A 6 -4.73 4.02 -8.31
C PRO A 6 -5.80 4.43 -7.29
N ASP A 7 -7.06 4.15 -7.61
CA ASP A 7 -8.15 4.22 -6.65
C ASP A 7 -7.85 3.31 -5.45
N LEU A 8 -8.15 3.74 -4.22
CA LEU A 8 -7.97 2.95 -3.01
C LEU A 8 -9.29 2.57 -2.33
N THR A 9 -10.44 3.01 -2.88
CA THR A 9 -11.77 2.84 -2.27
C THR A 9 -12.10 1.40 -1.88
N HIS A 10 -11.60 0.43 -2.67
CA HIS A 10 -11.80 -1.00 -2.47
C HIS A 10 -10.47 -1.77 -2.43
N VAL A 11 -9.40 -1.14 -1.93
CA VAL A 11 -8.05 -1.73 -1.99
C VAL A 11 -7.96 -3.05 -1.22
N ALA A 12 -8.70 -3.20 -0.12
CA ALA A 12 -8.70 -4.44 0.67
C ALA A 12 -9.43 -5.60 0.00
N SER A 13 -10.30 -5.31 -0.97
CA SER A 13 -11.00 -6.34 -1.76
C SER A 13 -10.16 -6.88 -2.91
N ARG A 14 -8.96 -6.34 -3.14
CA ARG A 14 -8.06 -6.79 -4.21
C ARG A 14 -7.37 -8.10 -3.83
N GLN A 15 -7.05 -8.89 -4.84
CA GLN A 15 -6.22 -10.09 -4.67
C GLN A 15 -4.73 -9.77 -4.55
N THR A 16 -4.28 -8.68 -5.17
CA THR A 16 -2.87 -8.31 -5.26
C THR A 16 -2.63 -6.82 -5.02
N LEU A 17 -1.39 -6.49 -4.67
CA LEU A 17 -0.87 -5.15 -4.41
C LEU A 17 0.26 -4.81 -5.40
N ALA A 18 0.68 -3.55 -5.43
CA ALA A 18 1.83 -3.07 -6.21
C ALA A 18 1.79 -3.42 -7.72
N ALA A 19 0.58 -3.44 -8.31
CA ALA A 19 0.32 -3.90 -9.67
C ALA A 19 0.68 -5.37 -9.92
N GLY A 20 0.40 -6.24 -8.95
CA GLY A 20 0.51 -7.70 -9.08
C GLY A 20 1.78 -8.29 -8.45
N THR A 21 2.69 -7.48 -7.92
CA THR A 21 3.96 -7.95 -7.35
C THR A 21 3.78 -8.74 -6.05
N LEU A 22 2.77 -8.39 -5.26
CA LEU A 22 2.50 -9.00 -3.95
C LEU A 22 1.05 -9.46 -3.85
N MET A 23 0.80 -10.53 -3.10
CA MET A 23 -0.56 -10.89 -2.66
C MET A 23 -1.08 -9.86 -1.64
N MET A 24 -2.38 -9.60 -1.66
CA MET A 24 -3.01 -8.75 -0.65
C MET A 24 -2.96 -9.44 0.73
N SER A 25 -2.24 -8.81 1.66
CA SER A 25 -2.19 -9.18 3.07
C SER A 25 -1.76 -7.96 3.89
N ARG A 26 -2.06 -7.96 5.20
CA ARG A 26 -1.63 -6.89 6.10
C ARG A 26 -0.12 -6.62 6.02
N GLY A 27 0.68 -7.70 6.08
CA GLY A 27 2.13 -7.61 6.05
C GLY A 27 2.64 -7.05 4.73
N ASN A 28 2.13 -7.54 3.60
CA ASN A 28 2.55 -7.03 2.29
C ASN A 28 2.10 -5.59 2.05
N LEU A 29 0.95 -5.18 2.60
CA LEU A 29 0.50 -3.80 2.54
C LEU A 29 1.43 -2.89 3.34
N ALA A 30 1.83 -3.31 4.54
CA ALA A 30 2.82 -2.58 5.36
C ALA A 30 4.17 -2.48 4.64
N THR A 31 4.68 -3.59 4.09
CA THR A 31 5.94 -3.62 3.33
C THR A 31 5.88 -2.69 2.12
N TRP A 32 4.78 -2.70 1.37
CA TRP A 32 4.59 -1.83 0.21
C TRP A 32 4.60 -0.34 0.56
N ILE A 33 4.00 0.04 1.70
CA ILE A 33 3.98 1.43 2.16
C ILE A 33 5.35 1.86 2.67
N ALA A 34 6.03 1.00 3.42
CA ALA A 34 7.32 1.32 4.04
C ALA A 34 8.49 1.35 3.03
N ASP A 35 8.48 0.45 2.04
CA ASP A 35 9.55 0.35 1.04
C ASP A 35 9.02 0.02 -0.38
N PRO A 36 8.36 0.99 -1.04
CA PRO A 36 7.85 0.81 -2.39
C PRO A 36 8.96 0.55 -3.43
N GLN A 37 10.18 1.08 -3.23
CA GLN A 37 11.29 0.86 -4.18
C GLN A 37 11.88 -0.55 -4.05
N GLY A 38 11.98 -1.08 -2.83
CA GLY A 38 12.42 -2.47 -2.60
C GLY A 38 11.42 -3.49 -3.13
N VAL A 39 10.12 -3.18 -3.10
CA VAL A 39 9.08 -4.04 -3.67
C VAL A 39 8.99 -3.89 -5.20
N LYS A 40 8.96 -2.67 -5.71
CA LYS A 40 8.85 -2.38 -7.15
C LYS A 40 9.76 -1.22 -7.53
N PRO A 41 11.01 -1.51 -7.94
CA PRO A 41 11.94 -0.49 -8.42
C PRO A 41 11.35 0.33 -9.56
N GLY A 42 11.49 1.66 -9.48
CA GLY A 42 10.93 2.59 -10.47
C GLY A 42 9.45 2.93 -10.23
N SER A 43 8.85 2.46 -9.13
CA SER A 43 7.55 2.97 -8.68
C SER A 43 7.61 4.49 -8.44
N HIS A 44 6.53 5.20 -8.74
CA HIS A 44 6.40 6.64 -8.42
C HIS A 44 5.79 6.89 -7.03
N MET A 45 5.50 5.82 -6.28
CA MET A 45 5.07 5.96 -4.89
C MET A 45 6.25 6.45 -4.04
N PRO A 46 6.13 7.60 -3.35
CA PRO A 46 7.20 8.10 -2.50
C PRO A 46 7.32 7.26 -1.22
N VAL A 47 8.54 7.19 -0.67
CA VAL A 47 8.75 6.73 0.71
C VAL A 47 8.33 7.86 1.64
N VAL A 48 7.47 7.56 2.61
CA VAL A 48 7.04 8.51 3.64
C VAL A 48 7.68 8.08 4.95
N ASP A 49 8.31 9.01 5.65
CA ASP A 49 8.86 8.77 6.98
C ASP A 49 7.69 8.65 7.96
N LEU A 50 7.39 7.40 8.36
CA LEU A 50 6.29 7.05 9.25
C LEU A 50 6.86 6.33 10.46
N SER A 51 6.40 6.68 11.64
CA SER A 51 6.59 5.85 12.82
C SER A 51 5.86 4.51 12.66
N GLY A 52 6.25 3.51 13.47
CA GLY A 52 5.60 2.21 13.45
C GLY A 52 4.10 2.28 13.76
N ASP A 53 3.68 3.19 14.64
CA ASP A 53 2.28 3.37 15.00
C ASP A 53 1.47 4.01 13.87
N GLU A 54 2.03 5.01 13.18
CA GLU A 54 1.40 5.63 12.01
C GLU A 54 1.24 4.63 10.86
N LEU A 55 2.27 3.85 10.56
CA LEU A 55 2.19 2.79 9.56
C LEU A 55 1.09 1.78 9.91
N ASN A 56 1.02 1.34 11.17
CA ASN A 56 0.00 0.41 11.64
C ASN A 56 -1.42 0.98 11.53
N ALA A 57 -1.61 2.26 11.84
CA ALA A 57 -2.88 2.96 11.72
C ALA A 57 -3.33 3.08 10.26
N ILE A 58 -2.42 3.46 9.35
CA ILE A 58 -2.70 3.56 7.92
C ILE A 58 -3.07 2.19 7.36
N VAL A 59 -2.30 1.15 7.67
CA VAL A 59 -2.59 -0.21 7.21
C VAL A 59 -3.96 -0.67 7.71
N ALA A 60 -4.27 -0.44 8.99
CA ALA A 60 -5.58 -0.79 9.55
C ALA A 60 -6.74 -0.05 8.85
N TYR A 61 -6.56 1.24 8.54
CA TYR A 61 -7.56 2.01 7.78
C TYR A 61 -7.76 1.41 6.38
N LEU A 62 -6.68 1.15 5.65
CA LEU A 62 -6.73 0.61 4.28
C LEU A 62 -7.32 -0.79 4.22
N GLU A 63 -7.13 -1.63 5.23
CA GLU A 63 -7.77 -2.95 5.35
C GLU A 63 -9.30 -2.87 5.52
N GLY A 64 -9.81 -1.74 5.98
CA GLY A 64 -11.25 -1.47 6.08
C GLY A 64 -11.91 -1.07 4.76
N LEU A 65 -11.13 -0.69 3.74
CA LEU A 65 -11.62 -0.17 2.46
C LEU A 65 -11.96 -1.32 1.49
N LYS A 66 -13.19 -1.84 1.60
CA LYS A 66 -13.70 -2.98 0.84
C LYS A 66 -14.63 -2.60 -0.28
#